data_AF-A0AAP8PMT3-F1
#
_entry.id   AF-A0AAP8PMT3-F1
#
_cell.length_a   1.000
_cell.length_b   1.000
_cell.length_c   1.000
_cell.angle_alpha   90.00
_cell.angle_beta   90.00
_cell.angle_gamma   90.00
#
_symmetry.space_group_name_H-M   'P 1'
#
loop_
_entity.id
_entity.type
_entity.pdbx_description
1 polymer ?
#
loop_
_entity_poly.entity_id
_entity_poly.type
_entity_poly.pdbx_seq_one_letter_code
_entity_poly.pdbx_strand_id
1 'polypeptide(L)'
;MKKKLVTIVSLSVLLVGCGSQDLGPLEDKTTKLRDDNHQLKIDIQELNHSINNEKSKINSLKKDKANMSKAKSNNKKAKNLEATSNYYSDINQAISKYNRIEEEISQNKGKENIKKKLDDIQRDIDEAYDKYTEDIDTSGKTSGEVKDKAKSIKKINKKLSSSLTDISEGYASKDKDKIKDGQSDLASINLNQ
;
A
#
# COMPACT_ATOMS: atom_id res chain seq x y z
N MET A 1 -45.72 20.50 -32.68
CA MET A 1 -44.79 19.58 -31.98
C MET A 1 -44.09 18.73 -33.03
N LYS A 2 -42.80 19.00 -33.30
CA LYS A 2 -42.07 18.41 -34.43
C LYS A 2 -41.52 17.04 -34.02
N LYS A 3 -41.93 15.99 -34.74
CA LYS A 3 -41.28 14.68 -34.75
C LYS A 3 -40.79 14.40 -36.17
N LYS A 4 -39.66 13.69 -36.22
CA LYS A 4 -39.09 12.85 -37.29
C LYS A 4 -37.85 13.40 -38.03
N LEU A 5 -36.85 12.51 -38.09
CA LEU A 5 -35.96 12.14 -39.21
C LEU A 5 -34.44 12.21 -38.91
N VAL A 6 -33.91 11.00 -38.67
CA VAL A 6 -32.65 10.38 -39.15
C VAL A 6 -31.73 11.24 -40.01
N THR A 7 -30.43 11.24 -39.69
CA THR A 7 -29.35 11.37 -40.70
C THR A 7 -28.08 10.66 -40.21
N ILE A 8 -27.72 9.56 -40.89
CA ILE A 8 -26.37 8.99 -40.94
C ILE A 8 -25.62 9.79 -42.01
N VAL A 9 -24.47 10.40 -41.67
CA VAL A 9 -23.38 10.65 -42.62
C VAL A 9 -22.04 10.57 -41.88
N SER A 10 -21.20 9.71 -42.43
CA SER A 10 -19.76 9.50 -42.29
C SER A 10 -18.90 10.77 -42.21
N LEU A 11 -17.87 10.75 -41.37
CA LEU A 11 -16.62 11.46 -41.68
C LEU A 11 -15.45 10.49 -41.61
N SER A 12 -14.87 10.25 -42.78
CA SER A 12 -13.57 9.64 -42.98
C SER A 12 -12.50 10.43 -42.23
N VAL A 13 -11.76 9.78 -41.34
CA VAL A 13 -10.45 10.26 -40.91
C VAL A 13 -9.42 9.24 -41.39
N LEU A 14 -8.83 9.61 -42.53
CA LEU A 14 -7.41 9.51 -42.86
C LEU A 14 -6.64 8.31 -42.31
N LEU A 15 -6.16 7.51 -43.27
CA LEU A 15 -4.90 6.76 -43.22
C LEU A 15 -3.90 7.37 -42.23
N VAL A 16 -3.78 6.78 -41.05
CA VAL A 16 -2.53 6.82 -40.30
C VAL A 16 -1.70 5.69 -40.88
N GLY A 17 -0.77 6.07 -41.76
CA GLY A 17 0.24 5.15 -42.25
C GLY A 17 0.98 4.50 -41.08
N CYS A 18 1.32 3.23 -41.24
CA CYS A 18 2.34 2.53 -40.49
C CYS A 18 3.63 3.38 -40.45
N GLY A 19 3.80 4.16 -39.40
CA GLY A 19 5.11 4.61 -38.93
C GLY A 19 5.43 3.73 -37.74
N SER A 20 6.34 2.77 -37.93
CA SER A 20 6.86 1.87 -36.91
C SER A 20 7.33 2.65 -35.67
N GLN A 21 6.46 2.78 -34.68
CA GLN A 21 6.89 3.02 -33.31
C GLN A 21 6.94 1.64 -32.67
N ASP A 22 8.14 1.23 -32.31
CA ASP A 22 8.42 0.04 -31.53
C ASP A 22 7.65 0.16 -30.20
N LEU A 23 6.44 -0.39 -30.20
CA LEU A 23 5.50 -0.36 -29.07
C LEU A 23 5.83 -1.47 -28.07
N GLY A 24 6.66 -2.45 -28.43
CA GLY A 24 7.06 -3.56 -27.56
C GLY A 24 7.59 -3.12 -26.20
N PRO A 25 8.50 -2.13 -26.11
CA PRO A 25 8.98 -1.62 -24.83
C PRO A 25 7.92 -0.87 -24.00
N LEU A 26 6.92 -0.26 -24.64
CA LEU A 26 5.80 0.39 -23.95
C LEU A 26 4.79 -0.65 -23.48
N GLU A 27 4.46 -1.62 -24.32
CA GLU A 27 3.51 -2.69 -24.05
C GLU A 27 4.03 -3.63 -22.94
N ASP A 28 5.32 -3.95 -22.94
CA ASP A 28 5.99 -4.68 -21.87
C ASP A 28 5.98 -3.90 -20.56
N LYS A 29 6.30 -2.59 -20.57
CA LYS A 29 6.23 -1.75 -19.36
C LYS A 29 4.81 -1.63 -18.82
N THR A 30 3.82 -1.52 -19.69
CA THR A 30 2.41 -1.41 -19.29
C THR A 30 1.88 -2.73 -18.73
N THR A 31 2.33 -3.86 -19.28
CA THR A 31 2.01 -5.20 -18.78
C THR A 31 2.66 -5.45 -17.43
N LYS A 32 3.93 -5.06 -17.26
CA LYS A 32 4.64 -5.15 -15.97
C LYS A 32 3.97 -4.30 -14.88
N LEU A 33 3.63 -3.05 -15.18
CA LEU A 33 2.89 -2.16 -14.27
C LEU A 33 1.53 -2.75 -13.87
N ARG A 34 0.83 -3.41 -14.80
CA ARG A 34 -0.44 -4.08 -14.52
C ARG A 34 -0.26 -5.33 -13.64
N ASP A 35 0.80 -6.10 -13.89
CA ASP A 35 1.12 -7.31 -13.14
C ASP A 35 1.61 -6.97 -11.72
N ASP A 36 2.38 -5.89 -11.56
CA ASP A 36 2.82 -5.36 -10.27
C ASP A 36 1.63 -4.80 -9.46
N ASN A 37 0.66 -4.16 -10.12
CA ASN A 37 -0.62 -3.74 -9.50
C ASN A 37 -1.47 -4.96 -9.06
N HIS A 38 -1.40 -6.06 -9.82
CA HIS A 38 -2.03 -7.33 -9.44
C HIS A 38 -1.34 -7.95 -8.22
N GLN A 39 -0.01 -7.87 -8.13
CA GLN A 39 0.77 -8.35 -6.99
C GLN A 39 0.45 -7.57 -5.71
N LEU A 40 0.32 -6.23 -5.78
CA LEU A 40 -0.13 -5.41 -4.64
C LEU A 40 -1.50 -5.85 -4.10
N LYS A 41 -2.42 -6.24 -4.99
CA LYS A 41 -3.73 -6.76 -4.58
C LYS A 41 -3.63 -8.13 -3.91
N ILE A 42 -2.70 -8.99 -4.34
CA ILE A 42 -2.41 -10.29 -3.72
C ILE A 42 -1.81 -10.08 -2.33
N ASP A 43 -0.85 -9.17 -2.20
CA ASP A 43 -0.18 -8.88 -0.92
C ASP A 43 -1.18 -8.32 0.12
N ILE A 44 -2.14 -7.48 -0.30
CA ILE A 44 -3.26 -7.03 0.55
C ILE A 44 -4.14 -8.21 1.01
N GLN A 45 -4.39 -9.20 0.16
CA GLN A 45 -5.19 -10.37 0.53
C GLN A 45 -4.45 -11.29 1.49
N GLU A 46 -3.15 -11.51 1.27
CA GLU A 46 -2.30 -12.29 2.17
C GLU A 46 -2.13 -11.61 3.54
N LEU A 47 -2.02 -10.28 3.58
CA LEU A 47 -2.03 -9.51 4.83
C LEU A 47 -3.32 -9.69 5.61
N ASN A 48 -4.47 -9.63 4.96
CA ASN A 48 -5.75 -9.89 5.61
C ASN A 48 -5.81 -11.31 6.19
N HIS A 49 -5.23 -12.30 5.49
CA HIS A 49 -5.13 -13.67 5.99
C HIS A 49 -4.21 -13.76 7.22
N SER A 50 -3.04 -13.11 7.18
CA SER A 50 -2.10 -13.03 8.30
C SER A 50 -2.69 -12.34 9.53
N ILE A 51 -3.42 -11.23 9.34
CA ILE A 51 -4.18 -10.53 10.39
C ILE A 51 -5.20 -11.47 11.04
N ASN A 52 -5.94 -12.24 10.24
CA ASN A 52 -6.94 -13.18 10.78
C ASN A 52 -6.28 -14.32 11.57
N ASN A 53 -5.13 -14.81 11.13
CA ASN A 53 -4.35 -15.81 11.86
C ASN A 53 -3.81 -15.26 13.18
N GLU A 54 -3.32 -14.01 13.20
CA GLU A 54 -2.86 -13.34 14.42
C GLU A 54 -4.04 -13.09 15.40
N LYS A 55 -5.23 -12.70 14.92
CA LYS A 55 -6.45 -12.61 15.75
C LYS A 55 -6.82 -13.94 16.41
N SER A 56 -6.72 -15.05 15.68
CA SER A 56 -6.98 -16.41 16.22
C SER A 56 -5.98 -16.79 17.33
N LYS A 57 -4.70 -16.47 17.13
CA LYS A 57 -3.64 -16.68 18.15
C LYS A 57 -3.88 -15.82 19.39
N ILE A 58 -4.27 -14.56 19.24
CA ILE A 58 -4.62 -13.66 20.35
C ILE A 58 -5.75 -14.26 21.19
N ASN A 59 -6.81 -14.76 20.54
CA ASN A 59 -7.94 -15.37 21.22
C ASN A 59 -7.56 -16.63 22.01
N SER A 60 -6.63 -17.43 21.47
CA SER A 60 -6.10 -18.60 22.18
C SER A 60 -5.25 -18.19 23.39
N LEU A 61 -4.36 -17.22 23.23
CA LEU A 61 -3.49 -16.73 24.31
C LEU A 61 -4.26 -16.06 25.45
N LYS A 62 -5.38 -15.36 25.15
CA LYS A 62 -6.25 -14.72 26.16
C LYS A 62 -7.02 -15.75 27.01
N LYS A 63 -7.18 -17.00 26.56
CA LYS A 63 -7.90 -18.07 27.29
C LYS A 63 -7.05 -18.80 28.33
N ASP A 64 -5.72 -18.78 28.21
CA ASP A 64 -4.80 -19.47 29.12
C ASP A 64 -4.67 -18.75 30.48
N LYS A 65 -5.57 -19.08 31.43
CA LYS A 65 -5.63 -18.49 32.78
C LYS A 65 -4.97 -19.31 33.91
N ALA A 66 -4.52 -20.54 33.67
CA ALA A 66 -4.16 -21.49 34.75
C ALA A 66 -2.84 -21.19 35.49
N ASN A 67 -1.98 -20.29 34.98
CA ASN A 67 -0.69 -19.98 35.61
C ASN A 67 -0.34 -18.48 35.47
N MET A 68 -0.27 -17.76 36.59
CA MET A 68 -0.18 -16.29 36.62
C MET A 68 1.02 -15.71 35.86
N SER A 69 2.19 -16.38 35.90
CA SER A 69 3.38 -15.95 35.15
C SER A 69 3.22 -16.18 33.63
N LYS A 70 2.68 -17.35 33.25
CA LYS A 70 2.36 -17.65 31.84
C LYS A 70 1.27 -16.71 31.32
N ALA A 71 0.26 -16.39 32.11
CA ALA A 71 -0.80 -15.45 31.75
C ALA A 71 -0.25 -14.03 31.50
N LYS A 72 0.67 -13.53 32.33
CA LYS A 72 1.34 -12.23 32.09
C LYS A 72 2.18 -12.24 30.81
N SER A 73 2.95 -13.30 30.57
CA SER A 73 3.75 -13.46 29.36
C SER A 73 2.87 -13.55 28.10
N ASN A 74 1.81 -14.36 28.14
CA ASN A 74 0.83 -14.51 27.07
C ASN A 74 0.09 -13.19 26.78
N ASN A 75 -0.24 -12.43 27.81
CA ASN A 75 -0.87 -11.12 27.64
C ASN A 75 0.07 -10.12 26.94
N LYS A 76 1.37 -10.10 27.29
CA LYS A 76 2.37 -9.29 26.58
C LYS A 76 2.49 -9.72 25.10
N LYS A 77 2.59 -11.03 24.84
CA LYS A 77 2.64 -11.55 23.47
C LYS A 77 1.38 -11.18 22.68
N ALA A 78 0.20 -11.28 23.30
CA ALA A 78 -1.06 -10.90 22.67
C ALA A 78 -1.10 -9.40 22.34
N LYS A 79 -0.64 -8.52 23.23
CA LYS A 79 -0.56 -7.07 22.96
C LYS A 79 0.37 -6.75 21.79
N ASN A 80 1.55 -7.37 21.74
CA ASN A 80 2.49 -7.14 20.64
C ASN A 80 1.94 -7.64 19.29
N LEU A 81 1.19 -8.76 19.29
CA LEU A 81 0.48 -9.23 18.10
C LEU A 81 -0.66 -8.29 17.70
N GLU A 82 -1.39 -7.74 18.67
CA GLU A 82 -2.46 -6.77 18.43
C GLU A 82 -1.92 -5.49 17.80
N ALA A 83 -0.82 -4.94 18.33
CA ALA A 83 -0.12 -3.80 17.75
C ALA A 83 0.35 -4.07 16.31
N THR A 84 0.94 -5.24 16.07
CA THR A 84 1.40 -5.68 14.74
C THR A 84 0.23 -5.79 13.75
N SER A 85 -0.87 -6.42 14.16
CA SER A 85 -2.06 -6.57 13.33
C SER A 85 -2.71 -5.22 13.02
N ASN A 86 -2.72 -4.28 13.96
CA ASN A 86 -3.28 -2.95 13.76
C ASN A 86 -2.45 -2.15 12.76
N TYR A 87 -1.12 -2.18 12.90
CA TYR A 87 -0.19 -1.59 11.92
C TYR A 87 -0.49 -2.06 10.50
N TYR A 88 -0.51 -3.37 10.26
CA TYR A 88 -0.78 -3.89 8.91
C TYR A 88 -2.17 -3.53 8.38
N SER A 89 -3.18 -3.49 9.26
CA SER A 89 -4.53 -3.06 8.89
C SER A 89 -4.58 -1.59 8.46
N ASP A 90 -3.85 -0.72 9.15
CA ASP A 90 -3.81 0.71 8.84
C ASP A 90 -3.00 0.99 7.57
N ILE A 91 -1.86 0.32 7.40
CA ILE A 91 -1.08 0.37 6.15
C ILE A 91 -1.90 -0.09 4.96
N ASN A 92 -2.66 -1.18 5.08
CA ASN A 92 -3.55 -1.65 4.01
C ASN A 92 -4.61 -0.62 3.62
N GLN A 93 -5.15 0.12 4.58
CA GLN A 93 -6.09 1.20 4.31
C GLN A 93 -5.42 2.36 3.58
N ALA A 94 -4.21 2.75 3.99
CA ALA A 94 -3.44 3.79 3.32
C ALA A 94 -3.08 3.42 1.87
N ILE A 95 -2.61 2.19 1.63
CA ILE A 95 -2.35 1.67 0.28
C ILE A 95 -3.64 1.64 -0.55
N SER A 96 -4.76 1.24 0.05
CA SER A 96 -6.05 1.26 -0.64
C SER A 96 -6.51 2.67 -1.03
N LYS A 97 -6.21 3.69 -0.20
CA LYS A 97 -6.46 5.10 -0.54
C LYS A 97 -5.56 5.54 -1.70
N TYR A 98 -4.29 5.14 -1.70
CA TYR A 98 -3.35 5.39 -2.79
C TYR A 98 -3.82 4.77 -4.12
N ASN A 99 -4.18 3.48 -4.13
CA ASN A 99 -4.62 2.78 -5.34
C ASN A 99 -5.86 3.44 -6.00
N ARG A 100 -6.71 4.13 -5.21
CA ARG A 100 -7.87 4.88 -5.75
C ARG A 100 -7.50 6.15 -6.50
N ILE A 101 -6.28 6.67 -6.32
CA ILE A 101 -5.81 7.91 -6.93
C ILE A 101 -4.60 7.71 -7.85
N GLU A 102 -4.04 6.51 -7.91
CA GLU A 102 -2.86 6.15 -8.70
C GLU A 102 -2.97 6.62 -10.16
N GLU A 103 -4.08 6.36 -10.84
CA GLU A 103 -4.27 6.81 -12.22
C GLU A 103 -4.21 8.35 -12.35
N GLU A 104 -4.79 9.08 -11.40
CA GLU A 104 -4.77 10.54 -11.39
C GLU A 104 -3.35 11.09 -11.10
N ILE A 105 -2.58 10.38 -10.28
CA ILE A 105 -1.17 10.68 -9.99
C ILE A 105 -0.33 10.49 -11.27
N SER A 106 -0.51 9.37 -11.97
CA SER A 106 0.21 9.04 -13.20
C SER A 106 -0.08 10.03 -14.34
N GLN A 107 -1.28 10.61 -14.36
CA GLN A 107 -1.61 11.71 -15.29
C GLN A 107 -0.86 13.01 -14.96
N ASN A 108 -0.41 13.18 -13.71
CA ASN A 108 0.38 14.30 -13.20
C ASN A 108 -0.12 15.68 -13.66
N LYS A 109 -1.42 15.91 -13.50
CA LYS A 109 -2.07 17.18 -13.86
C LYS A 109 -1.80 18.32 -12.86
N GLY A 110 -1.03 18.06 -11.79
CA GLY A 110 -0.72 19.04 -10.75
C GLY A 110 -1.96 19.54 -9.99
N LYS A 111 -2.96 18.67 -9.77
CA LYS A 111 -4.19 19.06 -9.10
C LYS A 111 -3.97 19.09 -7.58
N GLU A 112 -4.29 20.21 -6.96
CA GLU A 112 -4.13 20.42 -5.51
C GLU A 112 -4.89 19.40 -4.67
N ASN A 113 -6.06 18.93 -5.12
CA ASN A 113 -6.83 17.93 -4.40
C ASN A 113 -6.14 16.55 -4.38
N ILE A 114 -5.32 16.22 -5.39
CA ILE A 114 -4.56 14.95 -5.41
C ILE A 114 -3.34 15.06 -4.51
N LYS A 115 -2.67 16.22 -4.50
CA LYS A 115 -1.59 16.51 -3.57
C LYS A 115 -2.05 16.35 -2.11
N LYS A 116 -3.18 16.94 -1.73
CA LYS A 116 -3.73 16.78 -0.38
C LYS A 116 -4.03 15.33 -0.01
N LYS A 117 -4.53 14.53 -0.96
CA LYS A 117 -4.75 13.09 -0.71
C LYS A 117 -3.44 12.34 -0.52
N LEU A 118 -2.38 12.69 -1.25
CA LEU A 118 -1.04 12.13 -1.04
C LEU A 118 -0.50 12.48 0.35
N ASP A 119 -0.65 13.74 0.77
CA ASP A 119 -0.25 14.20 2.11
C ASP A 119 -1.03 13.46 3.22
N ASP A 120 -2.34 13.24 3.02
CA ASP A 120 -3.16 12.47 3.96
C ASP A 120 -2.72 11.01 4.05
N ILE A 121 -2.39 10.37 2.92
CA ILE A 121 -1.91 8.97 2.89
C ILE A 121 -0.55 8.86 3.60
N GLN A 122 0.36 9.81 3.37
CA GLN A 122 1.66 9.85 4.04
C GLN A 122 1.47 9.95 5.56
N ARG A 123 0.59 10.85 6.01
CA ARG A 123 0.26 10.99 7.43
C ARG A 123 -0.36 9.73 8.02
N ASP A 124 -1.27 9.06 7.31
CA ASP A 124 -1.86 7.79 7.79
C ASP A 124 -0.79 6.72 8.05
N ILE A 125 0.24 6.67 7.20
CA ILE A 125 1.35 5.72 7.32
C ILE A 125 2.25 6.06 8.51
N ASP A 126 2.61 7.33 8.64
CA ASP A 126 3.44 7.79 9.75
C ASP A 126 2.72 7.58 11.10
N GLU A 127 1.42 7.91 11.17
CA GLU A 127 0.59 7.67 12.36
C GLU A 127 0.44 6.17 12.68
N ALA A 128 0.32 5.29 11.68
CA ALA A 128 0.24 3.85 11.87
C ALA A 128 1.53 3.30 12.51
N TYR A 129 2.68 3.79 12.05
CA TYR A 129 3.97 3.40 12.59
C TYR A 129 4.20 3.96 14.00
N ASP A 130 3.85 5.22 14.25
CA ASP A 130 3.98 5.83 15.56
C ASP A 130 3.18 5.04 16.60
N LYS A 131 1.88 4.79 16.34
CA LYS A 131 1.02 3.95 17.19
C LYS A 131 1.63 2.57 17.44
N TYR A 132 2.14 1.92 16.40
CA TYR A 132 2.81 0.63 16.54
C TYR A 132 4.02 0.69 17.48
N THR A 133 4.85 1.73 17.37
CA THR A 133 6.03 1.88 18.22
C THR A 133 5.69 2.19 19.67
N GLU A 134 4.60 2.93 19.91
CA GLU A 134 4.07 3.20 21.25
C GLU A 134 3.50 1.92 21.91
N ASP A 135 2.80 1.09 21.13
CA ASP A 135 2.09 -0.08 21.65
C ASP A 135 2.97 -1.32 21.85
N ILE A 136 4.12 -1.41 21.17
CA ILE A 136 4.97 -2.60 21.24
C ILE A 136 5.95 -2.59 22.42
N ASP A 137 5.93 -3.66 23.23
CA ASP A 137 6.92 -3.86 24.29
C ASP A 137 8.18 -4.57 23.75
N THR A 138 9.19 -3.79 23.35
CA THR A 138 10.51 -4.31 22.96
C THR A 138 11.52 -4.37 24.12
N SER A 139 11.11 -3.98 25.33
CA SER A 139 11.98 -3.83 26.49
C SER A 139 12.21 -5.14 27.27
N GLY A 140 13.32 -5.24 28.02
CA GLY A 140 13.56 -6.34 28.96
C GLY A 140 13.66 -7.75 28.34
N LYS A 141 13.02 -8.75 28.99
CA LYS A 141 12.97 -10.17 28.59
C LYS A 141 11.99 -10.45 27.42
N THR A 142 11.80 -9.49 26.51
CA THR A 142 11.01 -9.70 25.30
C THR A 142 11.69 -10.72 24.37
N SER A 143 10.91 -11.60 23.75
CA SER A 143 11.44 -12.66 22.88
C SER A 143 12.16 -12.08 21.66
N GLY A 144 13.13 -12.82 21.13
CA GLY A 144 13.81 -12.47 19.88
C GLY A 144 12.83 -12.28 18.71
N GLU A 145 11.79 -13.12 18.65
CA GLU A 145 10.71 -13.06 17.65
C GLU A 145 10.04 -11.66 17.58
N VAL A 146 9.71 -11.06 18.72
CA VAL A 146 9.09 -9.72 18.76
C VAL A 146 10.08 -8.65 18.26
N LYS A 147 11.34 -8.75 18.68
CA LYS A 147 12.39 -7.78 18.26
C LYS A 147 12.66 -7.87 16.77
N ASP A 148 12.65 -9.08 16.20
CA ASP A 148 12.89 -9.28 14.78
C ASP A 148 11.70 -8.81 13.94
N LYS A 149 10.45 -9.11 14.36
CA LYS A 149 9.25 -8.50 13.76
C LYS A 149 9.30 -6.97 13.79
N ALA A 150 9.71 -6.37 14.91
CA ALA A 150 9.83 -4.92 15.01
C ALA A 150 10.88 -4.31 14.07
N LYS A 151 11.99 -5.00 13.83
CA LYS A 151 12.98 -4.59 12.81
C LYS A 151 12.39 -4.71 11.40
N SER A 152 11.66 -5.78 11.09
CA SER A 152 11.01 -5.95 9.79
C SER A 152 10.00 -4.85 9.53
N ILE A 153 9.09 -4.58 10.49
CA ILE A 153 8.10 -3.50 10.39
C ILE A 153 8.77 -2.13 10.22
N LYS A 154 9.85 -1.84 10.96
CA LYS A 154 10.63 -0.61 10.77
C LYS A 154 11.18 -0.47 9.35
N LYS A 155 11.70 -1.56 8.76
CA LYS A 155 12.21 -1.54 7.38
C LYS A 155 11.09 -1.33 6.36
N ILE A 156 9.97 -2.01 6.55
CA ILE A 156 8.76 -1.87 5.71
C ILE A 156 8.29 -0.42 5.76
N ASN A 157 8.09 0.15 6.95
CA ASN A 157 7.59 1.51 7.10
C ASN A 157 8.52 2.54 6.44
N LYS A 158 9.83 2.38 6.64
CA LYS A 158 10.83 3.26 6.01
C LYS A 158 10.72 3.23 4.48
N LYS A 159 10.57 2.05 3.88
CA LYS A 159 10.40 1.93 2.44
C LYS A 159 9.09 2.58 1.99
N LEU A 160 7.98 2.28 2.66
CA LEU A 160 6.66 2.80 2.32
C LEU A 160 6.63 4.33 2.35
N SER A 161 7.15 4.92 3.42
CA SER A 161 7.25 6.37 3.62
C SER A 161 8.17 7.02 2.58
N SER A 162 9.31 6.39 2.25
CA SER A 162 10.20 6.90 1.19
C SER A 162 9.54 6.87 -0.19
N SER A 163 8.92 5.75 -0.56
CA SER A 163 8.26 5.60 -1.87
C SER A 163 7.13 6.61 -2.07
N LEU A 164 6.33 6.87 -1.04
CA LEU A 164 5.28 7.89 -1.11
C LEU A 164 5.82 9.32 -1.10
N THR A 165 6.92 9.56 -0.40
CA THR A 165 7.63 10.84 -0.48
C THR A 165 8.08 11.10 -1.91
N ASP A 166 8.69 10.11 -2.58
CA ASP A 166 9.12 10.25 -3.98
C ASP A 166 7.92 10.51 -4.91
N ILE A 167 6.80 9.79 -4.72
CA ILE A 167 5.58 10.04 -5.47
C ILE A 167 5.04 11.46 -5.23
N SER A 168 5.00 11.92 -3.98
CA SER A 168 4.47 13.23 -3.62
C SER A 168 5.35 14.36 -4.17
N GLU A 169 6.66 14.25 -4.01
CA GLU A 169 7.62 15.20 -4.54
C GLU A 169 7.59 15.22 -6.08
N GLY A 170 7.53 14.06 -6.72
CA GLY A 170 7.40 13.95 -8.18
C GLY A 170 6.08 14.54 -8.71
N TYR A 171 4.99 14.36 -7.98
CA TYR A 171 3.71 15.00 -8.32
C TYR A 171 3.77 16.52 -8.18
N ALA A 172 4.38 17.02 -7.11
CA ALA A 172 4.54 18.46 -6.88
C ALA A 172 5.47 19.12 -7.91
N SER A 173 6.55 18.45 -8.30
CA SER A 173 7.54 18.95 -9.26
C SER A 173 7.19 18.67 -10.72
N LYS A 174 6.10 17.93 -10.98
CA LYS A 174 5.72 17.40 -12.29
C LYS A 174 6.75 16.43 -12.90
N ASP A 175 7.56 15.80 -12.06
CA ASP A 175 8.54 14.78 -12.45
C ASP A 175 7.87 13.40 -12.56
N LYS A 176 7.69 12.93 -13.79
CA LYS A 176 7.05 11.64 -14.07
C LYS A 176 7.96 10.45 -13.78
N ASP A 177 9.27 10.61 -13.86
CA ASP A 177 10.18 9.50 -13.64
C ASP A 177 10.30 9.25 -12.15
N LYS A 178 10.39 10.31 -11.34
CA LYS A 178 10.32 10.19 -9.88
C LYS A 178 9.02 9.56 -9.36
N ILE A 179 7.88 9.90 -9.98
CA ILE A 179 6.60 9.22 -9.66
C ILE A 179 6.71 7.73 -9.96
N LYS A 180 7.21 7.34 -11.15
CA LYS A 180 7.30 5.93 -11.54
C LYS A 180 8.27 5.15 -10.66
N ASP A 181 9.39 5.75 -10.29
CA ASP A 181 10.37 5.12 -9.40
C ASP A 181 9.74 4.87 -8.03
N GLY A 182 9.06 5.88 -7.45
CA GLY A 182 8.32 5.70 -6.20
C GLY A 182 7.18 4.67 -6.30
N GLN A 183 6.47 4.60 -7.44
CA GLN A 183 5.44 3.59 -7.72
C GLN A 183 6.02 2.17 -7.78
N SER A 184 7.14 2.01 -8.48
CA SER A 184 7.87 0.75 -8.58
C SER A 184 8.37 0.30 -7.21
N ASP A 185 8.94 1.22 -6.43
CA ASP A 185 9.42 0.93 -5.09
C ASP A 185 8.26 0.53 -4.18
N LEU A 186 7.12 1.23 -4.24
CA LEU A 186 5.91 0.90 -3.49
C LEU A 186 5.40 -0.51 -3.83
N ALA A 187 5.35 -0.87 -5.11
CA ALA A 187 4.95 -2.20 -5.58
C ALA A 187 5.90 -3.32 -5.16
N SER A 188 7.18 -3.00 -4.94
CA SER A 188 8.20 -3.96 -4.50
C SER A 188 8.17 -4.27 -3.00
N ILE A 189 7.35 -3.54 -2.22
CA ILE A 189 7.27 -3.73 -0.77
C ILE A 189 6.50 -5.01 -0.47
N ASN A 190 7.25 -6.07 -0.19
CA ASN A 190 6.69 -7.30 0.34
C ASN A 190 6.33 -7.11 1.82
N LEU A 191 5.04 -7.15 2.13
CA LEU A 191 4.49 -6.97 3.47
C LEU A 191 4.41 -8.29 4.28
N ASN A 192 4.79 -9.43 3.68
CA ASN A 192 4.67 -10.78 4.22
C ASN A 192 5.97 -11.37 4.80
N GLN A 193 6.92 -10.53 5.28
CA GLN A 193 8.16 -10.98 5.93
C GLN A 193 8.08 -11.04 7.47
#